data_AF-A0A8T4E2V2-F1
#
_entry.id   AF-A0A8T4E2V2-F1
#
_cell.length_a   1.000
_cell.length_b   1.000
_cell.length_c   1.000
_cell.angle_alpha   90.00
_cell.angle_beta   90.00
_cell.angle_gamma   90.00
#
_symmetry.space_group_name_H-M   'P 1'
#
loop_
_entity.id
_entity.type
_entity.pdbx_description
1 polymer ?
#
loop_
_entity_poly.entity_id
_entity_poly.type
_entity_poly.pdbx_seq_one_letter_code
_entity_poly.pdbx_strand_id
1 'polypeptide(L)'
;MGALVKRAACRKKPAKNSEKFVEVDSEKFVRLAQEKYDGQVTILLRFIEEAEREGNREKLQISKSIAESWIKYFEALKSGAKDMAGKDREGISVVNSFIDEQVHFFRILSGEIDKKLHDLSTGRFRAVLE
;
A
#
# COMPACT_ATOMS: atom_id res chain seq x y z
N MET A 1 -26.93 41.98 -52.71
CA MET A 1 -25.80 42.05 -51.75
C MET A 1 -26.37 41.91 -50.34
N GLY A 2 -26.36 40.69 -49.78
CA GLY A 2 -26.89 40.43 -48.43
C GLY A 2 -25.85 39.67 -47.63
N ALA A 3 -25.23 40.33 -46.65
CA ALA A 3 -24.24 39.72 -45.76
C ALA A 3 -24.90 39.42 -44.41
N LEU A 4 -25.16 38.14 -44.16
CA LEU A 4 -25.60 37.59 -42.88
C LEU A 4 -24.40 37.47 -41.93
N VAL A 5 -24.34 38.32 -40.91
CA VAL A 5 -23.43 38.15 -39.77
C VAL A 5 -24.09 37.18 -38.78
N LYS A 6 -23.73 35.89 -38.84
CA LYS A 6 -24.02 34.93 -37.76
C LYS A 6 -22.85 34.94 -36.77
N ARG A 7 -23.12 35.33 -35.53
CA ARG A 7 -22.23 35.08 -34.37
C ARG A 7 -22.02 33.57 -34.25
N ALA A 8 -20.85 33.08 -34.65
CA ALA A 8 -20.42 31.74 -34.30
C ALA A 8 -20.08 31.74 -32.80
N ALA A 9 -20.91 31.08 -32.01
CA ALA A 9 -20.57 30.76 -30.63
C ALA A 9 -19.32 29.89 -30.63
N CYS A 10 -18.20 30.44 -30.13
CA CYS A 10 -17.00 29.69 -29.78
C CYS A 10 -17.35 28.70 -28.64
N ARG A 11 -17.90 27.53 -28.98
CA ARG A 11 -17.82 26.34 -28.13
C ARG A 11 -16.39 25.83 -28.21
N LYS A 12 -15.54 26.27 -27.29
CA LYS A 12 -14.29 25.56 -26.98
C LYS A 12 -14.69 24.13 -26.60
N LYS A 13 -14.43 23.16 -27.49
CA LYS A 13 -14.41 21.75 -27.11
C LYS A 13 -13.34 21.61 -26.01
N PRO A 14 -13.61 20.96 -24.86
CA PRO A 14 -12.53 20.65 -23.95
C PRO A 14 -11.56 19.74 -24.71
N ALA A 15 -10.29 20.14 -24.73
CA ALA A 15 -9.22 19.28 -25.20
C ALA A 15 -9.35 17.95 -24.46
N LYS A 16 -9.53 16.86 -25.21
CA LYS A 16 -9.36 15.52 -24.67
C LYS A 16 -7.91 15.45 -24.22
N ASN A 17 -7.65 15.70 -22.94
CA ASN A 17 -6.50 15.13 -22.27
C ASN A 17 -6.69 13.63 -22.41
N SER A 18 -6.11 13.07 -23.46
CA SER A 18 -5.78 11.65 -23.46
C SER A 18 -4.74 11.52 -22.36
N GLU A 19 -5.20 11.20 -21.17
CA GLU A 19 -4.34 10.60 -20.15
C GLU A 19 -3.62 9.48 -20.87
N LYS A 20 -2.32 9.68 -21.10
CA LYS A 20 -1.44 8.63 -21.56
C LYS A 20 -1.44 7.61 -20.42
N PHE A 21 -2.30 6.61 -20.50
CA PHE A 21 -2.14 5.40 -19.72
C PHE A 21 -0.80 4.83 -20.17
N VAL A 22 0.24 5.07 -19.37
CA VAL A 22 1.48 4.34 -19.50
C VAL A 22 1.09 2.90 -19.21
N GLU A 23 1.15 2.05 -20.22
CA GLU A 23 1.05 0.60 -20.06
C GLU A 23 2.26 0.20 -19.21
N VAL A 24 2.09 0.27 -17.89
CA VAL A 24 3.10 -0.22 -16.96
C VAL A 24 2.91 -1.73 -16.99
N ASP A 25 3.85 -2.42 -17.62
CA ASP A 25 4.00 -3.86 -17.52
C ASP A 25 3.80 -4.27 -16.05
N SER A 26 2.81 -5.13 -15.81
CA SER A 26 2.40 -5.52 -14.46
C SER A 26 3.55 -6.16 -13.68
N GLU A 27 4.45 -6.87 -14.36
CA GLU A 27 5.66 -7.43 -13.73
C GLU A 27 6.63 -6.32 -13.34
N LYS A 28 6.81 -5.32 -14.20
CA LYS A 28 7.64 -4.14 -13.90
C LYS A 28 7.07 -3.31 -12.75
N PHE A 29 5.75 -3.17 -12.67
CA PHE A 29 5.08 -2.54 -11.53
C PHE A 29 5.35 -3.30 -10.24
N VAL A 30 5.13 -4.62 -10.23
CA VAL A 30 5.37 -5.46 -9.05
C VAL A 30 6.82 -5.40 -8.62
N ARG A 31 7.78 -5.45 -9.55
CA ARG A 31 9.20 -5.39 -9.21
C ARG A 31 9.61 -4.06 -8.58
N LEU A 32 9.12 -2.94 -9.14
CA LEU A 32 9.37 -1.61 -8.57
C LEU A 32 8.69 -1.42 -7.21
N ALA A 33 7.49 -2.00 -7.05
CA ALA A 33 6.79 -2.01 -5.77
C ALA A 33 7.56 -2.83 -4.73
N GLN A 34 8.03 -4.04 -5.07
CA GLN A 34 8.86 -4.91 -4.23
C GLN A 34 10.15 -4.22 -3.78
N GLU A 35 10.92 -3.63 -4.69
CA GLU A 35 12.19 -2.96 -4.34
C GLU A 35 11.99 -1.81 -3.32
N LYS A 36 10.91 -1.03 -3.48
CA LYS A 36 10.57 0.05 -2.52
C LYS A 36 10.03 -0.51 -1.20
N TYR A 37 9.26 -1.58 -1.30
CA TYR A 37 8.60 -2.24 -0.20
C TYR A 37 9.59 -2.94 0.73
N ASP A 38 10.54 -3.71 0.18
CA ASP A 38 11.50 -4.50 0.95
C ASP A 38 12.36 -3.64 1.88
N GLY A 39 12.76 -2.45 1.41
CA GLY A 39 13.48 -1.48 2.24
C GLY A 39 12.67 -0.97 3.41
N GLN A 40 11.38 -0.69 3.19
CA GLN A 40 10.48 -0.19 4.24
C GLN A 40 10.12 -1.27 5.26
N VAL A 41 9.90 -2.51 4.80
CA VAL A 41 9.67 -3.66 5.68
C VAL A 41 10.90 -3.95 6.54
N THR A 42 12.09 -3.92 5.95
CA THR A 42 13.34 -4.13 6.70
C THR A 42 13.50 -3.12 7.83
N ILE A 43 13.18 -1.84 7.57
CA ILE A 43 13.22 -0.79 8.59
C ILE A 43 12.19 -1.05 9.69
N LEU A 44 10.97 -1.43 9.33
CA LEU A 44 9.91 -1.75 10.29
C LEU A 44 10.29 -2.93 11.19
N LEU A 45 10.83 -4.01 10.60
CA LEU A 45 11.24 -5.20 11.36
C LEU A 45 12.35 -4.85 12.37
N ARG A 46 13.37 -4.09 11.96
CA ARG A 46 14.43 -3.63 12.88
C ARG A 46 13.88 -2.75 14.01
N PHE A 47 12.93 -1.87 13.68
CA PHE A 47 12.30 -1.01 14.68
C PHE A 47 11.49 -1.82 15.70
N ILE A 48 10.84 -2.91 15.26
CA ILE A 48 10.14 -3.87 16.13
C ILE A 48 11.15 -4.61 17.01
N GLU A 49 12.22 -5.17 16.44
CA GLU A 49 13.28 -5.87 17.19
C GLU A 49 13.89 -4.98 18.29
N GLU A 50 14.17 -3.71 17.97
CA GLU A 50 14.68 -2.76 18.94
C GLU A 50 13.65 -2.48 20.04
N ALA A 51 12.39 -2.28 19.69
CA ALA A 51 11.30 -2.07 20.64
C ALA A 51 11.13 -3.26 21.59
N GLU A 52 11.29 -4.48 21.09
CA GLU A 52 11.26 -5.69 21.90
C GLU A 52 12.42 -5.78 22.86
N ARG A 53 13.64 -5.54 22.38
CA ARG A 53 14.85 -5.56 23.20
C ARG A 53 14.76 -4.56 24.36
N GLU A 54 14.19 -3.39 24.11
CA GLU A 54 13.96 -2.35 25.13
C GLU A 54 12.76 -2.64 26.05
N GLY A 55 11.93 -3.63 25.73
CA GLY A 55 10.62 -3.80 26.38
C GLY A 55 9.71 -2.57 26.18
N ASN A 56 9.91 -1.83 25.09
CA ASN A 56 9.27 -0.54 24.84
C ASN A 56 7.88 -0.72 24.23
N ARG A 57 6.88 -0.73 25.11
CA ARG A 57 5.46 -0.88 24.74
C ARG A 57 4.99 0.18 23.74
N GLU A 58 5.42 1.43 23.88
CA GLU A 58 4.99 2.52 22.99
C GLU A 58 5.52 2.32 21.57
N LYS A 59 6.81 1.98 21.42
CA LYS A 59 7.39 1.66 20.10
C LYS A 59 6.71 0.45 19.45
N LEU A 60 6.32 -0.56 20.23
CA LEU A 60 5.54 -1.70 19.72
C LEU A 60 4.12 -1.28 19.27
N GLN A 61 3.44 -0.42 20.01
CA GLN A 61 2.14 0.12 19.60
C GLN A 61 2.23 0.94 18.31
N ILE A 62 3.27 1.77 18.17
CA ILE A 62 3.54 2.53 16.93
C ILE A 62 3.77 1.56 15.77
N SER A 63 4.58 0.52 15.97
CA SER A 63 4.86 -0.50 14.95
C SER A 63 3.59 -1.22 14.50
N LYS A 64 2.70 -1.55 15.44
CA LYS A 64 1.39 -2.13 15.14
C LYS A 64 0.55 -1.20 14.26
N SER A 65 0.48 0.07 14.63
CA SER A 65 -0.27 1.09 13.87
C SER A 65 0.24 1.23 12.44
N ILE A 66 1.57 1.16 12.25
CA ILE A 66 2.20 1.16 10.91
C ILE A 66 1.77 -0.08 10.12
N ALA A 67 1.85 -1.28 10.71
CA ALA A 67 1.43 -2.52 10.05
C ALA A 67 -0.06 -2.49 9.65
N GLU A 68 -0.95 -2.02 10.52
CA GLU A 68 -2.37 -1.85 10.21
C GLU A 68 -2.63 -0.82 9.11
N SER A 69 -1.83 0.25 9.06
CA SER A 69 -1.93 1.26 8.00
C SER A 69 -1.53 0.69 6.64
N TRP A 70 -0.51 -0.17 6.59
CA TRP A 70 -0.14 -0.90 5.39
C TRP A 70 -1.23 -1.86 4.91
N ILE A 71 -1.87 -2.61 5.82
CA ILE A 71 -3.02 -3.47 5.48
C ILE A 71 -4.10 -2.64 4.78
N LYS A 72 -4.51 -1.51 5.38
CA LYS A 72 -5.53 -0.62 4.82
C LYS A 72 -5.14 -0.06 3.46
N TYR A 73 -3.87 0.33 3.30
CA TYR A 73 -3.35 0.82 2.04
C TYR A 73 -3.43 -0.23 0.93
N PHE A 74 -2.97 -1.46 1.19
CA PHE A 74 -3.00 -2.54 0.23
C PHE A 74 -4.43 -3.01 -0.09
N GLU A 75 -5.32 -3.08 0.90
CA GLU A 75 -6.74 -3.37 0.67
C GLU A 75 -7.42 -2.30 -0.20
N ALA A 76 -7.08 -1.01 0.00
CA ALA A 76 -7.55 0.08 -0.85
C ALA A 76 -7.02 -0.04 -2.29
N LEU A 77 -5.74 -0.38 -2.48
CA LEU A 77 -5.16 -0.65 -3.81
C LEU A 77 -5.89 -1.81 -4.51
N LYS A 78 -6.20 -2.89 -3.78
CA LYS A 78 -6.97 -4.03 -4.32
C LYS A 78 -8.34 -3.62 -4.82
N SER A 79 -9.02 -2.74 -4.09
CA SER A 79 -10.35 -2.24 -4.50
C SER A 79 -10.28 -1.40 -5.78
N GLY A 80 -9.31 -0.49 -5.88
CA GLY A 80 -9.13 0.36 -7.07
C GLY A 80 -8.68 -0.42 -8.31
N ALA A 81 -7.93 -1.51 -8.14
CA ALA A 81 -7.55 -2.39 -9.25
C ALA A 81 -8.76 -3.13 -9.88
N LYS A 82 -9.77 -3.47 -9.08
CA LYS A 82 -11.00 -4.13 -9.57
C LYS A 82 -11.83 -3.22 -10.47
N ASP A 83 -11.83 -1.91 -10.21
CA ASP A 83 -12.61 -0.92 -10.97
C ASP A 83 -12.00 -0.60 -12.35
N MET A 84 -10.73 -0.93 -12.57
CA MET A 84 -10.01 -0.73 -13.85
C MET A 84 -10.03 -1.97 -14.77
N ALA A 85 -10.76 -3.03 -14.41
CA ALA A 85 -10.79 -4.31 -15.11
C ALA A 85 -11.52 -4.27 -16.47
N GLY A 86 -10.94 -3.57 -17.44
CA GLY A 86 -11.45 -3.49 -18.80
C GLY A 86 -10.69 -4.32 -19.83
N LYS A 87 -9.35 -4.49 -19.71
CA LYS A 87 -8.54 -4.97 -20.85
C LYS A 87 -7.33 -5.87 -20.56
N ASP A 88 -6.81 -5.97 -19.34
CA ASP A 88 -5.67 -6.85 -19.00
C ASP A 88 -5.96 -7.70 -17.75
N ARG A 89 -6.56 -8.89 -17.95
CA ARG A 89 -6.96 -9.78 -16.84
C ARG A 89 -5.77 -10.46 -16.17
N GLU A 90 -4.71 -10.72 -16.92
CA GLU A 90 -3.53 -11.46 -16.43
C GLU A 90 -2.66 -10.55 -15.57
N GLY A 91 -2.41 -9.32 -16.02
CA GLY A 91 -1.74 -8.29 -15.23
C GLY A 91 -2.47 -7.97 -13.92
N ILE A 92 -3.80 -7.85 -13.95
CA ILE A 92 -4.62 -7.66 -12.75
C ILE A 92 -4.51 -8.84 -11.78
N SER A 93 -4.39 -10.07 -12.28
CA SER A 93 -4.21 -11.26 -11.44
C SER A 93 -2.86 -11.25 -10.72
N VAL A 94 -1.78 -10.87 -11.43
CA VAL A 94 -0.43 -10.76 -10.85
C VAL A 94 -0.39 -9.68 -9.77
N VAL A 95 -0.94 -8.49 -10.05
CA VAL A 95 -1.00 -7.38 -9.08
C VAL A 95 -1.84 -7.74 -7.86
N ASN A 96 -3.00 -8.38 -8.04
CA ASN A 96 -3.84 -8.79 -6.91
C ASN A 96 -3.17 -9.86 -6.04
N SER A 97 -2.45 -10.80 -6.65
CA SER A 97 -1.72 -11.84 -5.91
C SER A 97 -0.61 -11.23 -5.07
N PHE A 98 0.17 -10.31 -5.64
CA PHE A 98 1.18 -9.55 -4.91
C PHE A 98 0.57 -8.78 -3.72
N ILE A 99 -0.54 -8.08 -3.95
CA ILE A 99 -1.23 -7.33 -2.88
C ILE A 99 -1.70 -8.27 -1.77
N ASP A 100 -2.27 -9.43 -2.11
CA ASP A 100 -2.75 -10.41 -1.14
C ASP A 100 -1.63 -10.97 -0.27
N GLU A 101 -0.46 -11.22 -0.86
CA GLU A 101 0.75 -11.62 -0.13
C GLU A 101 1.16 -10.53 0.88
N GLN A 102 1.16 -9.25 0.47
CA GLN A 102 1.54 -8.16 1.39
C GLN A 102 0.53 -7.98 2.52
N VAL A 103 -0.77 -8.02 2.22
CA VAL A 103 -1.82 -7.97 3.25
C VAL A 103 -1.66 -9.13 4.23
N HIS A 104 -1.39 -10.33 3.74
CA HIS A 104 -1.19 -11.51 4.59
C HIS A 104 0.01 -11.34 5.52
N PHE A 105 1.15 -10.88 4.98
CA PHE A 105 2.35 -10.60 5.75
C PHE A 105 2.09 -9.62 6.92
N PHE A 106 1.49 -8.46 6.65
CA PHE A 106 1.25 -7.47 7.72
C PHE A 106 0.21 -7.93 8.74
N ARG A 107 -0.75 -8.78 8.35
CA ARG A 107 -1.69 -9.38 9.31
C ARG A 107 -0.98 -10.31 10.28
N ILE A 108 -0.04 -11.13 9.79
CA ILE A 108 0.81 -11.97 10.65
C ILE A 108 1.65 -11.07 11.57
N LEU A 109 2.35 -10.08 11.01
CA LEU A 109 3.21 -9.18 11.77
C LEU A 109 2.45 -8.43 12.87
N SER A 110 1.28 -7.86 12.54
CA SER A 110 0.42 -7.18 13.52
C SER A 110 -0.02 -8.12 14.65
N GLY A 111 -0.37 -9.37 14.32
CA GLY A 111 -0.70 -10.39 15.30
C GLY A 111 0.48 -10.80 16.20
N GLU A 112 1.71 -10.81 15.67
CA GLU A 112 2.91 -11.04 16.48
C GLU A 112 3.20 -9.88 17.43
N ILE A 113 3.06 -8.63 16.97
CA ILE A 113 3.19 -7.45 17.82
C ILE A 113 2.14 -7.47 18.95
N ASP A 114 0.90 -7.89 18.66
CA ASP A 114 -0.15 -8.03 19.67
C ASP A 114 0.21 -9.03 20.77
N LYS A 115 0.77 -10.19 20.39
CA LYS A 115 1.25 -11.17 21.38
C LYS A 115 2.32 -10.57 22.28
N LYS A 116 3.27 -9.81 21.71
CA LYS A 116 4.37 -9.19 22.46
C LYS A 116 3.87 -8.08 23.38
N LEU A 117 2.94 -7.24 22.92
CA LEU A 117 2.26 -6.25 23.75
C LEU A 117 1.50 -6.88 24.92
N HIS A 118 0.86 -8.03 24.69
CA HIS A 118 0.21 -8.81 25.72
C HIS A 118 1.20 -9.43 26.72
N ASP A 119 2.34 -9.93 26.26
CA ASP A 119 3.36 -10.50 27.15
C ASP A 119 4.05 -9.44 28.01
N LEU A 120 4.25 -8.22 27.48
CA LEU A 120 4.69 -7.06 28.25
C LEU A 120 3.65 -6.64 29.30
N SER A 121 2.36 -6.64 28.95
CA SER A 121 1.30 -6.25 29.90
C SER A 121 1.08 -7.27 31.02
N THR A 122 1.36 -8.55 30.76
CA THR A 122 1.23 -9.64 31.74
C THR A 122 2.50 -9.92 32.54
N GLY A 123 3.58 -9.17 32.31
CA GLY A 123 4.86 -9.35 33.00
C GLY A 123 5.57 -10.67 32.66
N ARG A 124 5.15 -11.35 31.58
CA ARG A 124 5.81 -12.57 31.06
C ARG A 124 7.01 -12.24 30.16
N PHE A 125 7.18 -10.97 29.82
CA PHE A 125 8.35 -10.49 29.10
C PHE A 125 9.55 -10.41 30.07
N ARG A 126 10.46 -11.38 29.97
CA ARG A 126 11.83 -11.16 30.42
C ARG A 126 12.52 -10.39 29.29
N ALA A 127 12.76 -9.10 29.49
CA ALA A 127 13.76 -8.40 28.69
C ALA A 127 15.02 -9.27 28.68
N VAL A 128 15.53 -9.60 27.50
CA VAL A 128 16.85 -10.24 27.35
C VAL A 128 17.85 -9.14 27.68
N LEU A 129 18.10 -8.93 28.97
CA LEU A 129 19.21 -8.13 29.45
C LEU A 129 20.44 -9.03 29.37
N GLU A 130 21.16 -8.91 28.25
CA GLU A 130 22.60 -9.21 28.23
C GLU A 130 23.37 -8.00 28.77
#